data_AF-A0A7Y4VAT8-F1
#
_entry.id   AF-A0A7Y4VAT8-F1
#
_cell.length_a   1.000
_cell.length_b   1.000
_cell.length_c   1.000
_cell.angle_alpha   90.00
_cell.angle_beta   90.00
_cell.angle_gamma   90.00
#
_symmetry.space_group_name_H-M   'P 1'
#
loop_
_entity.id
_entity.type
_entity.pdbx_description
1 polymer ?
#
loop_
_entity_poly.entity_id
_entity_poly.type
_entity_poly.pdbx_seq_one_letter_code
_entity_poly.pdbx_strand_id
1 'polypeptide(L)'
;MGLIFNPNLYPPSGYIFQDADGTKFRGESWRDVRRQIAEYRARNGMPAGDPEAEINAQQCAQTPGLCHGDKPVPVRTTNSGTNGNERVMNWLGSILISRRQNGTPAVVDKSTARERAAICALCSRQRALSAACDACLNTIRDSRKAILGGEKPVHEALHTCGVLGEDCVSSVHLDLAPVADPELPGNCWRRQK
;
A
#
# COMPACT_ATOMS: atom_id res chain seq x y z
N MET A 1 25.93 19.55 -0.84
CA MET A 1 24.55 19.15 -1.16
C MET A 1 24.44 17.66 -0.86
N GLY A 2 23.64 17.29 0.14
CA GLY A 2 23.47 15.90 0.55
C GLY A 2 22.47 15.21 -0.36
N LEU A 3 22.70 13.94 -0.67
CA LEU A 3 21.68 13.10 -1.29
C LEU A 3 20.70 12.65 -0.20
N ILE A 4 19.41 12.82 -0.43
CA ILE A 4 18.36 12.43 0.49
C ILE A 4 17.70 11.15 -0.05
N PHE A 5 17.66 10.12 0.78
CA PHE A 5 16.93 8.88 0.49
C PHE A 5 15.43 9.10 0.74
N ASN A 6 14.56 8.60 -0.14
CA ASN A 6 13.12 8.70 0.07
C ASN A 6 12.66 7.76 1.20
N PRO A 7 12.24 8.26 2.37
CA PRO A 7 11.91 7.43 3.52
C PRO A 7 10.65 6.57 3.33
N ASN A 8 9.88 6.81 2.26
CA ASN A 8 8.68 6.05 1.92
C ASN A 8 8.96 4.82 1.04
N LEU A 9 10.21 4.63 0.59
CA LEU A 9 10.61 3.46 -0.20
C LEU A 9 11.16 2.36 0.69
N TYR A 10 10.77 1.12 0.43
CA TYR A 10 11.34 -0.05 1.08
C TYR A 10 12.68 -0.42 0.41
N PRO A 11 13.82 -0.35 1.11
CA PRO A 11 15.11 -0.68 0.52
C PRO A 11 15.16 -2.17 0.17
N PRO A 12 15.79 -2.59 -0.94
CA PRO A 12 15.95 -3.99 -1.28
C PRO A 12 16.65 -4.83 -0.19
N SER A 13 17.56 -4.21 0.57
CA SER A 13 18.30 -4.79 1.69
C SER A 13 17.55 -4.72 3.03
N GLY A 14 16.36 -4.09 3.07
CA GLY A 14 15.64 -3.77 4.30
C GLY A 14 16.23 -2.57 5.06
N TYR A 15 15.74 -2.32 6.27
CA TYR A 15 16.20 -1.21 7.11
C TYR A 15 17.48 -1.59 7.87
N ILE A 16 18.62 -1.57 7.17
CA ILE A 16 19.92 -1.92 7.72
C ILE A 16 20.83 -0.69 7.68
N PHE A 17 21.51 -0.42 8.81
CA PHE A 17 22.54 0.60 8.93
C PHE A 17 23.80 0.00 9.55
N GLN A 18 24.98 0.43 9.11
CA GLN A 18 26.25 0.07 9.71
C GLN A 18 26.95 1.34 10.20
N ASP A 19 27.21 1.41 11.51
CA ASP A 19 27.89 2.52 12.17
C ASP A 19 29.41 2.46 11.92
N ALA A 20 30.13 3.54 12.24
CA ALA A 20 31.55 3.74 11.91
C ALA A 20 32.48 2.68 12.54
N ASP A 21 32.07 2.10 13.66
CA ASP A 21 32.74 1.01 14.37
C ASP A 21 32.48 -0.38 13.75
N GLY A 22 31.63 -0.45 12.73
CA GLY A 22 31.22 -1.69 12.07
C GLY A 22 29.98 -2.35 12.68
N THR A 23 29.40 -1.80 13.74
CA THR A 23 28.17 -2.33 14.35
C THR A 23 27.00 -2.17 13.39
N LYS A 24 26.23 -3.25 13.19
CA LYS A 24 25.07 -3.27 12.30
C LYS A 24 23.76 -3.19 13.08
N PHE A 25 22.89 -2.30 12.64
CA PHE A 25 21.54 -2.10 13.16
C PHE A 25 20.52 -2.55 12.13
N ARG A 26 19.49 -3.27 12.58
CA ARG A 26 18.38 -3.72 11.75
C ARG A 26 17.08 -3.40 12.46
N GLY A 27 16.15 -2.77 11.76
CA GLY A 27 14.84 -2.41 12.31
C GLY A 27 13.68 -2.76 11.39
N GLU A 28 12.47 -2.53 11.88
CA GLU A 28 11.23 -2.64 11.10
C GLU A 28 10.90 -1.34 10.34
N SER A 29 11.60 -0.24 10.66
CA SER A 29 11.48 1.06 10.02
C SER A 29 12.73 1.91 10.23
N TRP A 30 12.92 2.97 9.44
CA TRP A 30 14.01 3.95 9.66
C TRP A 30 13.91 4.63 11.03
N ARG A 31 12.71 4.83 11.57
CA ARG A 31 12.52 5.36 12.92
C ARG A 31 13.09 4.42 13.98
N ASP A 32 12.89 3.12 13.81
CA ASP A 32 13.40 2.11 14.72
C ASP A 32 14.93 2.04 14.66
N VAL A 33 15.51 2.04 13.45
CA VAL A 33 16.97 2.08 13.26
C VAL A 33 17.58 3.33 13.91
N ARG A 34 17.01 4.52 13.71
CA ARG A 34 17.50 5.76 14.36
C ARG A 34 17.47 5.68 15.88
N ARG A 35 16.41 5.11 16.46
CA ARG A 35 16.31 4.89 17.90
C ARG A 35 17.41 3.96 18.40
N GLN A 36 17.61 2.83 17.72
CA GLN A 36 18.65 1.85 18.10
C GLN A 36 20.06 2.47 18.04
N ILE A 37 20.36 3.28 17.03
CA ILE A 37 21.65 4.01 16.91
C ILE A 37 21.82 4.97 18.09
N ALA A 38 20.80 5.79 18.38
CA ALA A 38 20.85 6.76 19.46
C ALA A 38 21.08 6.09 20.83
N GLU A 39 20.37 5.00 21.12
CA GLU A 39 20.54 4.22 22.35
C GLU A 39 21.90 3.51 22.42
N TYR A 40 22.43 3.06 21.29
CA TYR A 40 23.76 2.46 21.23
C TYR A 40 24.86 3.48 21.51
N ARG A 41 24.83 4.63 20.83
CA ARG A 41 25.84 5.69 20.98
C ARG A 41 25.82 6.28 22.39
N ALA A 42 24.64 6.49 22.96
CA ALA A 42 24.49 6.94 24.34
C ALA A 42 25.11 5.96 25.36
N ARG A 43 24.93 4.66 25.16
CA ARG A 43 25.51 3.63 26.05
C ARG A 43 27.03 3.52 25.95
N ASN A 44 27.59 3.75 24.78
CA ASN A 44 29.03 3.63 24.53
C ASN A 44 29.79 4.96 24.69
N GLY A 45 29.12 6.03 25.16
CA GLY A 45 29.74 7.35 25.31
C GLY A 45 30.17 7.98 23.97
N MET A 46 29.57 7.55 22.86
CA MET A 46 29.85 8.07 21.53
C MET A 46 29.04 9.35 21.28
N PRO A 47 29.53 10.27 20.43
CA PRO A 47 28.76 11.45 20.04
C PRO A 47 27.47 11.00 19.33
N ALA A 48 26.34 11.67 19.62
CA ALA A 48 25.05 11.31 19.04
C ALA A 48 25.05 11.37 17.49
N GLY A 49 25.80 12.33 16.92
CA GLY A 49 25.90 12.53 15.47
C GLY A 49 24.57 12.97 14.86
N ASP A 50 24.42 12.73 13.55
CA ASP A 50 23.15 12.89 12.84
C ASP A 50 22.81 11.55 12.17
N PRO A 51 22.15 10.64 12.91
CA PRO A 51 21.79 9.33 12.39
C PRO A 51 20.97 9.39 11.10
N GLU A 52 20.20 10.47 10.89
CA GLU A 52 19.39 10.61 9.68
C GLU A 52 20.26 10.94 8.45
N ALA A 53 21.16 11.92 8.58
CA ALA A 53 22.09 12.24 7.51
C ALA A 53 23.02 11.07 7.18
N GLU A 54 23.47 10.32 8.19
CA GLU A 54 24.35 9.17 8.01
C GLU A 54 23.64 7.99 7.35
N ILE A 55 22.40 7.69 7.75
CA ILE A 55 21.56 6.69 7.09
C ILE A 55 21.35 7.08 5.62
N ASN A 56 21.00 8.33 5.35
CA ASN A 56 20.82 8.82 3.98
C ASN A 56 22.11 8.63 3.16
N ALA A 57 23.26 9.05 3.68
CA ALA A 57 24.54 8.91 2.99
C ALA A 57 24.88 7.44 2.67
N GLN A 58 24.70 6.54 3.64
CA GLN A 58 25.00 5.11 3.45
C GLN A 58 24.02 4.46 2.47
N GLN A 59 22.73 4.77 2.55
CA GLN A 59 21.73 4.23 1.62
C GLN A 59 21.92 4.76 0.21
N CYS A 60 22.28 6.03 0.04
CA CYS A 60 22.60 6.59 -1.26
C CYS A 60 23.89 6.01 -1.85
N ALA A 61 24.86 5.63 -1.02
CA ALA A 61 26.05 4.91 -1.48
C ALA A 61 25.71 3.49 -1.96
N GLN A 62 24.81 2.79 -1.28
CA GLN A 62 24.39 1.43 -1.63
C GLN A 62 23.41 1.37 -2.80
N THR A 63 22.52 2.37 -2.91
CA THR A 63 21.49 2.40 -3.95
C THR A 63 21.33 3.82 -4.51
N PRO A 64 22.28 4.29 -5.33
CA PRO A 64 22.29 5.66 -5.84
C PRO A 64 21.02 6.05 -6.60
N GLY A 65 20.37 5.10 -7.27
CA GLY A 65 19.14 5.32 -8.04
C GLY A 65 17.90 5.68 -7.21
N LEU A 66 17.94 5.49 -5.89
CA LEU A 66 16.84 5.82 -4.97
C LEU A 66 17.03 7.15 -4.24
N CYS A 67 18.10 7.88 -4.57
CA CYS A 67 18.43 9.13 -3.92
C CYS A 67 18.32 10.33 -4.85
N HIS A 68 17.88 11.44 -4.29
CA HIS A 68 17.66 12.69 -5.02
C HIS A 68 18.37 13.82 -4.27
N GLY A 69 18.66 14.92 -4.97
CA GLY A 69 19.18 16.13 -4.32
C GLY A 69 18.13 16.80 -3.43
N ASP A 70 18.43 18.00 -2.91
CA ASP A 70 17.60 18.78 -1.96
C ASP A 70 16.15 19.06 -2.40
N LYS A 71 15.81 18.76 -3.65
CA LYS A 71 14.43 18.77 -4.13
C LYS A 71 14.03 17.31 -4.36
N PRO A 72 13.01 16.78 -3.65
CA PRO A 72 12.43 15.51 -4.04
C PRO A 72 12.14 15.62 -5.54
N VAL A 73 12.67 14.69 -6.34
CA VAL A 73 12.19 14.55 -7.71
C VAL A 73 10.69 14.38 -7.52
N PRO A 74 9.85 15.31 -8.02
CA PRO A 74 8.42 15.07 -8.02
C PRO A 74 8.31 13.70 -8.64
N VAL A 75 7.76 12.73 -7.91
CA VAL A 75 7.48 11.40 -8.44
C VAL A 75 6.96 11.70 -9.83
N ARG A 76 7.71 11.31 -10.87
CA ARG A 76 7.23 11.51 -12.23
C ARG A 76 6.02 10.61 -12.24
N THR A 77 4.87 11.19 -11.91
CA THR A 77 3.56 10.78 -12.36
C THR A 77 3.68 10.96 -13.86
N THR A 78 4.38 10.04 -14.52
CA THR A 78 4.15 9.81 -15.91
C THR A 78 2.66 9.63 -15.98
N ASN A 79 1.99 10.63 -16.56
CA ASN A 79 0.59 10.63 -16.92
C ASN A 79 0.31 9.54 -17.98
N SER A 80 0.84 8.34 -17.80
CA SER A 80 0.34 7.10 -18.37
C SER A 80 -0.73 6.64 -17.39
N GLY A 81 -2.00 6.72 -17.79
CA GLY A 81 -3.14 6.44 -16.91
C GLY A 81 -2.88 5.28 -15.95
N THR A 82 -3.05 5.53 -14.66
CA THR A 82 -2.85 4.56 -13.57
C THR A 82 -3.30 3.18 -14.02
N ASN A 83 -2.36 2.24 -14.10
CA ASN A 83 -2.68 0.88 -14.53
C ASN A 83 -3.71 0.28 -13.56
N GLY A 84 -4.49 -0.70 -14.03
CA GLY A 84 -5.60 -1.26 -13.23
C GLY A 84 -5.17 -1.71 -11.82
N ASN A 85 -3.95 -2.25 -11.69
CA ASN A 85 -3.39 -2.70 -10.42
C ASN A 85 -3.16 -1.52 -9.46
N GLU A 86 -2.58 -0.42 -9.93
CA GLU A 86 -2.34 0.78 -9.14
C GLU A 86 -3.64 1.38 -8.62
N ARG A 87 -4.69 1.43 -9.47
CA ARG A 87 -6.01 1.91 -9.05
C ARG A 87 -6.59 1.07 -7.90
N VAL A 88 -6.47 -0.25 -7.99
CA VAL A 88 -6.92 -1.19 -6.95
C VAL A 88 -6.13 -1.00 -5.65
N MET A 89 -4.81 -0.84 -5.75
CA MET A 89 -3.96 -0.60 -4.58
C MET A 89 -4.27 0.74 -3.91
N ASN A 90 -4.46 1.80 -4.70
CA ASN A 90 -4.84 3.11 -4.21
C ASN A 90 -6.22 3.07 -3.54
N TRP A 91 -7.17 2.35 -4.12
CA TRP A 91 -8.48 2.14 -3.51
C TRP A 91 -8.39 1.40 -2.17
N LEU A 92 -7.67 0.27 -2.11
CA LEU A 92 -7.44 -0.47 -0.86
C LEU A 92 -6.76 0.41 0.20
N GLY A 93 -5.74 1.16 -0.20
CA GLY A 93 -5.06 2.14 0.65
C GLY A 93 -6.02 3.17 1.22
N SER A 94 -6.91 3.72 0.40
CA SER A 94 -7.90 4.71 0.85
C SER A 94 -8.88 4.16 1.90
N ILE A 95 -9.33 2.91 1.74
CA ILE A 95 -10.19 2.23 2.72
C ILE A 95 -9.44 2.00 4.02
N LEU A 96 -8.17 1.57 3.97
CA LEU A 96 -7.34 1.36 5.15
C LEU A 96 -7.03 2.66 5.90
N ILE A 97 -6.78 3.75 5.18
CA ILE A 97 -6.58 5.09 5.77
C ILE A 97 -7.89 5.55 6.44
N SER A 98 -9.02 5.48 5.74
CA SER A 98 -10.33 5.79 6.32
C SER A 98 -10.58 4.96 7.56
N ARG A 99 -10.21 3.67 7.56
CA ARG A 99 -10.34 2.82 8.73
C ARG A 99 -9.56 3.32 9.95
N ARG A 100 -8.33 3.78 9.73
CA ARG A 100 -7.48 4.33 10.81
C ARG A 100 -8.03 5.65 11.36
N GLN A 101 -8.65 6.46 10.51
CA GLN A 101 -9.14 7.79 10.87
C GLN A 101 -10.56 7.76 11.46
N ASN A 102 -11.44 6.95 10.88
CA ASN A 102 -12.89 6.96 11.10
C ASN A 102 -13.42 5.64 11.69
N GLY A 103 -12.56 4.65 11.92
CA GLY A 103 -12.95 3.32 12.39
C GLY A 103 -13.33 2.36 11.25
N THR A 104 -13.65 1.12 11.59
CA THR A 104 -13.95 0.06 10.59
C THR A 104 -15.09 0.49 9.65
N PRO A 105 -14.90 0.42 8.32
CA PRO A 105 -15.96 0.72 7.36
C PRO A 105 -17.21 -0.11 7.65
N ALA A 106 -18.40 0.48 7.44
CA ALA A 106 -19.65 -0.24 7.53
C ALA A 106 -19.65 -1.42 6.55
N VAL A 107 -20.03 -2.59 7.06
CA VAL A 107 -20.17 -3.82 6.28
C VAL A 107 -21.65 -4.16 6.15
N VAL A 108 -22.03 -4.64 4.97
CA VAL A 108 -23.38 -5.16 4.76
C VAL A 108 -23.52 -6.58 5.29
N ASP A 109 -24.75 -7.06 5.44
CA ASP A 109 -24.99 -8.44 5.84
C ASP A 109 -24.54 -9.44 4.75
N LYS A 110 -24.37 -10.70 5.14
CA LYS A 110 -23.88 -11.78 4.27
C LYS A 110 -24.80 -12.08 3.10
N SER A 111 -26.11 -11.87 3.24
CA SER A 111 -27.06 -12.07 2.14
C SER A 111 -26.85 -11.00 1.07
N THR A 112 -26.77 -9.73 1.47
CA THR A 112 -26.48 -8.61 0.58
C THR A 112 -25.12 -8.78 -0.11
N ALA A 113 -24.08 -9.17 0.63
CA ALA A 113 -22.76 -9.43 0.04
C ALA A 113 -22.78 -10.54 -1.02
N ARG A 114 -23.55 -11.62 -0.81
CA ARG A 114 -23.71 -12.71 -1.79
C ARG A 114 -24.45 -12.28 -3.04
N GLU A 115 -25.51 -11.49 -2.90
CA GLU A 115 -26.23 -10.94 -4.05
C GLU A 115 -25.32 -10.05 -4.91
N ARG A 116 -24.60 -9.12 -4.27
CA ARG A 116 -23.60 -8.27 -4.94
C ARG A 116 -22.48 -9.08 -5.59
N ALA A 117 -22.02 -10.14 -4.93
CA ALA A 117 -21.02 -11.06 -5.48
C ALA A 117 -21.53 -11.80 -6.73
N ALA A 118 -22.77 -12.28 -6.72
CA ALA A 118 -23.38 -12.93 -7.89
C ALA A 118 -23.48 -11.98 -9.09
N ILE A 119 -23.84 -10.71 -8.85
CA ILE A 119 -23.82 -9.67 -9.88
C ILE A 119 -22.40 -9.46 -10.42
N CYS A 120 -21.41 -9.33 -9.53
CA CYS A 120 -20.02 -9.13 -9.94
C CYS A 120 -19.50 -10.31 -10.74
N ALA A 121 -19.77 -11.55 -10.32
CA ALA A 121 -19.29 -12.77 -10.96
C ALA A 121 -19.65 -12.86 -12.46
N LEU A 122 -20.82 -12.31 -12.84
CA LEU A 122 -21.29 -12.29 -14.23
C LEU A 122 -20.82 -11.06 -15.03
N CYS A 123 -20.13 -10.11 -14.38
CA CYS A 123 -19.76 -8.84 -15.00
C CYS A 123 -18.56 -8.99 -15.95
N SER A 124 -18.77 -8.65 -17.22
CA SER A 124 -17.73 -8.65 -18.28
C SER A 124 -16.62 -7.62 -18.07
N ARG A 125 -16.78 -6.70 -17.10
CA ARG A 125 -15.77 -5.69 -16.75
C ARG A 125 -14.79 -6.17 -15.67
N GLN A 126 -14.98 -7.37 -15.11
CA GLN A 126 -14.01 -7.95 -14.19
C GLN A 126 -12.68 -8.20 -14.92
N ARG A 127 -11.57 -7.83 -14.28
CA ARG A 127 -10.23 -8.07 -14.80
C ARG A 127 -9.39 -8.73 -13.73
N ALA A 128 -8.71 -9.81 -14.11
CA ALA A 128 -7.64 -10.35 -13.30
C ALA A 128 -6.53 -9.30 -13.13
N LEU A 129 -5.87 -9.30 -11.98
CA LEU A 129 -4.69 -8.48 -11.76
C LEU A 129 -3.59 -8.95 -12.72
N SER A 130 -3.22 -8.10 -13.68
CA SER A 130 -2.23 -8.44 -14.69
C SER A 130 -0.84 -8.44 -14.08
N ALA A 131 -0.09 -9.55 -14.19
CA ALA A 131 1.33 -9.65 -13.84
C ALA A 131 1.72 -8.95 -12.52
N ALA A 132 0.87 -9.09 -11.50
CA ALA A 132 1.14 -8.51 -10.19
C ALA A 132 2.31 -9.28 -9.55
N CYS A 133 3.31 -8.56 -9.06
CA CYS A 133 4.40 -9.13 -8.28
C CYS A 133 3.85 -9.89 -7.06
N ASP A 134 4.54 -10.91 -6.56
CA ASP A 134 4.08 -11.68 -5.39
C ASP A 134 3.83 -10.78 -4.17
N ALA A 135 4.67 -9.75 -3.99
CA ALA A 135 4.48 -8.74 -2.94
C ALA A 135 3.17 -7.96 -3.12
N CYS A 136 2.79 -7.66 -4.36
CA CYS A 136 1.58 -6.94 -4.72
C CYS A 136 0.35 -7.80 -4.36
N LEU A 137 0.37 -9.09 -4.72
CA LEU A 137 -0.67 -10.05 -4.40
C LEU A 137 -0.82 -10.27 -2.89
N ASN A 138 0.30 -10.40 -2.17
CA ASN A 138 0.29 -10.52 -0.71
C ASN A 138 -0.28 -9.25 -0.05
N THR A 139 0.11 -8.07 -0.53
CA THR A 139 -0.44 -6.80 -0.03
C THR A 139 -1.97 -6.73 -0.21
N ILE A 140 -2.49 -7.19 -1.34
CA ILE A 140 -3.94 -7.24 -1.58
C ILE A 140 -4.61 -8.24 -0.62
N ARG A 141 -4.03 -9.42 -0.42
CA ARG A 141 -4.56 -10.43 0.53
C ARG A 141 -4.58 -9.89 1.96
N ASP A 142 -3.52 -9.25 2.40
CA ASP A 142 -3.42 -8.66 3.73
C ASP A 142 -4.39 -7.49 3.90
N SER A 143 -4.54 -6.66 2.86
CA SER A 143 -5.51 -5.57 2.84
C SER A 143 -6.95 -6.10 2.93
N ARG A 144 -7.29 -7.15 2.17
CA ARG A 144 -8.60 -7.82 2.26
C ARG A 144 -8.86 -8.34 3.67
N LYS A 145 -7.89 -9.07 4.25
CA LYS A 145 -7.99 -9.60 5.61
C LYS A 145 -8.20 -8.48 6.63
N ALA A 146 -7.47 -7.37 6.49
CA ALA A 146 -7.62 -6.22 7.36
C ALA A 146 -9.02 -5.61 7.22
N ILE A 147 -9.45 -5.30 5.99
CA ILE A 147 -10.75 -4.66 5.70
C ILE A 147 -11.92 -5.50 6.21
N LEU A 148 -11.89 -6.82 5.97
CA LEU A 148 -12.96 -7.74 6.33
C LEU A 148 -12.84 -8.29 7.76
N GLY A 149 -11.92 -7.76 8.58
CA GLY A 149 -11.74 -8.22 9.97
C GLY A 149 -11.33 -9.70 10.09
N GLY A 150 -10.70 -10.26 9.07
CA GLY A 150 -10.32 -11.67 9.01
C GLY A 150 -11.42 -12.64 8.55
N GLU A 151 -12.63 -12.14 8.25
CA GLU A 151 -13.67 -12.98 7.68
C GLU A 151 -13.31 -13.50 6.29
N LYS A 152 -13.74 -14.73 5.98
CA LYS A 152 -13.59 -15.31 4.64
C LYS A 152 -14.53 -14.59 3.66
N PRO A 153 -14.05 -14.21 2.46
CA PRO A 153 -14.93 -13.64 1.45
C PRO A 153 -16.04 -14.62 1.04
N VAL A 154 -17.21 -14.10 0.71
CA VAL A 154 -18.33 -14.91 0.21
C VAL A 154 -18.03 -15.56 -1.15
N HIS A 155 -17.08 -15.02 -1.92
CA HIS A 155 -16.70 -15.51 -3.23
C HIS A 155 -15.24 -15.18 -3.57
N GLU A 156 -14.35 -16.16 -3.46
CA GLU A 156 -12.91 -15.96 -3.70
C GLU A 156 -12.54 -15.79 -5.18
N ALA A 157 -13.39 -16.29 -6.09
CA ALA A 157 -13.13 -16.22 -7.53
C ALA A 157 -13.50 -14.85 -8.15
N LEU A 158 -13.86 -13.85 -7.35
CA LEU A 158 -14.02 -12.49 -7.87
C LEU A 158 -12.66 -11.86 -8.17
N HIS A 159 -12.64 -11.02 -9.20
CA HIS A 159 -11.46 -10.28 -9.63
C HIS A 159 -11.63 -8.79 -9.32
N THR A 160 -10.87 -7.92 -9.99
CA THR A 160 -10.96 -6.47 -9.81
C THR A 160 -11.95 -5.87 -10.80
N CYS A 161 -12.58 -4.75 -10.44
CA CYS A 161 -13.45 -4.02 -11.35
C CYS A 161 -12.58 -3.18 -12.30
N GLY A 162 -12.60 -3.48 -13.60
CA GLY A 162 -11.81 -2.74 -14.59
C GLY A 162 -12.27 -1.29 -14.81
N VAL A 163 -13.54 -0.98 -14.47
CA VAL A 163 -14.10 0.38 -14.58
C VAL A 163 -13.75 1.20 -13.35
N LEU A 164 -14.13 0.73 -12.16
CA LEU A 164 -13.92 1.48 -10.90
C LEU A 164 -12.50 1.37 -10.35
N GLY A 165 -11.74 0.34 -10.72
CA GLY A 165 -10.42 0.06 -10.15
C GLY A 165 -10.52 -0.39 -8.69
N GLU A 166 -11.54 -1.16 -8.35
CA GLU A 166 -11.78 -1.66 -6.99
C GLU A 166 -11.52 -3.16 -6.91
N ASP A 167 -11.20 -3.64 -5.71
CA ASP A 167 -11.16 -5.08 -5.45
C ASP A 167 -12.58 -5.63 -5.22
N CYS A 168 -13.13 -6.40 -6.16
CA CYS A 168 -14.53 -6.86 -6.03
C CYS A 168 -14.71 -7.78 -4.82
N VAL A 169 -13.69 -8.56 -4.46
CA VAL A 169 -13.72 -9.46 -3.29
C VAL A 169 -14.00 -8.70 -2.00
N SER A 170 -13.38 -7.53 -1.79
CA SER A 170 -13.69 -6.66 -0.65
C SER A 170 -14.93 -5.80 -0.87
N SER A 171 -15.09 -5.17 -2.04
CA SER A 171 -16.14 -4.14 -2.25
C SER A 171 -17.57 -4.64 -1.98
N VAL A 172 -17.87 -5.90 -2.30
CA VAL A 172 -19.22 -6.46 -2.14
C VAL A 172 -19.67 -6.55 -0.68
N HIS A 173 -18.72 -6.57 0.27
CA HIS A 173 -19.01 -6.60 1.71
C HIS A 173 -19.14 -5.21 2.32
N LEU A 174 -18.72 -4.17 1.62
CA LEU A 174 -18.68 -2.81 2.16
C LEU A 174 -19.96 -2.06 1.81
N ASP A 175 -20.45 -1.24 2.73
CA ASP A 175 -21.57 -0.34 2.48
C ASP A 175 -21.09 0.93 1.74
N LEU A 176 -20.78 0.75 0.45
CA LEU A 176 -20.22 1.79 -0.40
C LEU A 176 -21.34 2.54 -1.14
N ALA A 177 -21.20 3.85 -1.24
CA ALA A 177 -22.12 4.68 -2.00
C ALA A 177 -22.14 4.29 -3.50
N PRO A 178 -23.30 4.40 -4.17
CA PRO A 178 -23.38 4.27 -5.62
C PRO A 178 -22.52 5.32 -6.34
N VAL A 179 -22.14 5.02 -7.58
CA VAL A 179 -21.27 5.81 -8.44
C VAL A 179 -22.01 6.13 -9.75
N ALA A 180 -22.00 7.41 -10.13
CA ALA A 180 -22.45 7.86 -11.43
C ALA A 180 -21.32 7.70 -12.46
N ASP A 181 -21.23 6.53 -13.06
CA ASP A 181 -20.26 6.23 -14.13
C ASP A 181 -20.99 5.56 -15.32
N PRO A 182 -20.98 6.17 -16.52
CA PRO A 182 -21.68 5.64 -17.68
C PRO A 182 -21.08 4.33 -18.22
N GLU A 183 -19.83 3.98 -17.87
CA GLU A 183 -19.18 2.74 -18.30
C GLU A 183 -19.64 1.51 -17.50
N LEU A 184 -20.33 1.72 -16.37
CA LEU A 184 -20.88 0.65 -15.55
C LEU A 184 -22.08 -0.04 -16.24
N PRO A 185 -22.12 -1.38 -16.29
CA PRO A 185 -23.28 -2.12 -16.78
C PRO A 185 -24.57 -1.74 -16.05
N GLY A 186 -25.71 -1.81 -16.73
CA GLY A 186 -27.02 -1.45 -16.15
C GLY A 186 -27.41 -2.28 -14.92
N ASN A 187 -26.90 -3.51 -14.82
CA ASN A 187 -27.11 -4.39 -13.67
C ASN A 187 -26.03 -4.26 -12.58
N CYS A 188 -25.08 -3.31 -12.70
CA CYS A 188 -24.04 -3.12 -11.69
C CYS A 188 -24.65 -2.59 -10.39
N TRP A 189 -24.42 -3.26 -9.26
CA TRP A 189 -24.93 -2.85 -7.95
C TRP A 189 -24.36 -1.52 -7.44
N ARG A 190 -23.19 -1.09 -7.96
CA ARG A 190 -22.59 0.22 -7.66
C ARG A 190 -23.10 1.33 -8.57
N ARG A 191 -23.89 1.05 -9.61
CA ARG A 191 -24.37 2.10 -10.51
C ARG A 191 -25.45 2.92 -9.82
N GLN A 192 -25.32 4.25 -9.87
CA GLN A 192 -26.42 5.15 -9.49
C GLN A 192 -27.57 5.00 -10.49
N LYS A 193 -28.77 4.72 -9.98
CA LYS A 193 -29.99 4.61 -10.79
C LYS A 193 -30.52 5.98 -11.18
#